data_AF-A0A445GGJ4-F1
#
_entry.id   AF-A0A445GGJ4-F1
#
_cell.length_a   1.000
_cell.length_b   1.000
_cell.length_c   1.000
_cell.angle_alpha   90.00
_cell.angle_beta   90.00
_cell.angle_gamma   90.00
#
_symmetry.space_group_name_H-M   'P 1'
#
loop_
_entity.id
_entity.type
_entity.pdbx_description
1 polymer ?
#
loop_
_entity_poly.entity_id
_entity_poly.type
_entity_poly.pdbx_seq_one_letter_code
_entity_poly.pdbx_strand_id
1 'polypeptide(L)'
;MNTNSLAQLASDPSTSQLLQTASIPVQENILLCLVDIWVDKVDNVSSIQKKTIGLALSIILTSRLPQVLDKLDQILSVCTSVILGRNDDLTEEESSGDMSSSTSPDEGTIPSKEFRKRQIKFSDRINQLSLEDSVRENLQKCASIHGESFDAAMSSMHPSAFAQLEQALKITFNLSRR
;
A
#
# COMPACT_ATOMS: atom_id res chain seq x y z
N MET A 1 2.29 -9.22 -13.03
CA MET A 1 3.73 -8.87 -13.09
C MET A 1 4.48 -9.77 -12.11
N ASN A 2 5.62 -10.31 -12.51
CA ASN A 2 6.43 -11.24 -11.71
C ASN A 2 7.27 -10.43 -10.69
N THR A 3 7.01 -10.59 -9.41
CA THR A 3 7.70 -9.87 -8.31
C THR A 3 9.17 -10.25 -8.18
N ASN A 4 9.57 -11.43 -8.68
CA ASN A 4 10.97 -11.87 -8.68
C ASN A 4 11.83 -11.08 -9.67
N SER A 5 11.24 -10.57 -10.75
CA SER A 5 11.96 -9.79 -11.75
C SER A 5 12.42 -8.43 -11.20
N LEU A 6 11.62 -7.83 -10.31
CA LEU A 6 11.97 -6.55 -9.68
C LEU A 6 13.08 -6.73 -8.63
N ALA A 7 13.04 -7.81 -7.85
CA ALA A 7 14.10 -8.15 -6.92
C ALA A 7 15.44 -8.45 -7.64
N GLN A 8 15.39 -9.14 -8.79
CA GLN A 8 16.58 -9.39 -9.61
C GLN A 8 17.15 -8.11 -10.21
N LEU A 9 16.31 -7.20 -10.72
CA LEU A 9 16.74 -5.91 -11.24
C LEU A 9 17.35 -5.01 -10.16
N ALA A 10 16.80 -5.01 -8.95
CA ALA A 10 17.32 -4.23 -7.83
C ALA A 10 18.64 -4.77 -7.26
N SER A 11 18.94 -6.06 -7.47
CA SER A 11 20.15 -6.72 -6.97
C SER A 11 21.34 -6.61 -7.92
N ASP A 12 21.12 -6.12 -9.15
CA ASP A 12 22.14 -6.03 -10.18
C ASP A 12 22.91 -4.70 -10.09
N PRO A 13 24.23 -4.70 -9.82
CA PRO A 13 25.03 -3.47 -9.73
C PRO A 13 25.05 -2.67 -11.04
N SER A 14 24.79 -3.33 -12.18
CA SER A 14 24.73 -2.67 -13.48
C SER A 14 23.47 -1.83 -13.66
N THR A 15 22.36 -2.13 -12.98
CA THR A 15 21.15 -1.28 -13.02
C THR A 15 21.37 0.03 -12.29
N SER A 16 22.10 0.00 -11.17
CA SER A 16 22.51 1.22 -10.46
C SER A 16 23.37 2.12 -11.34
N GLN A 17 24.31 1.55 -12.10
CA GLN A 17 25.09 2.32 -13.09
C GLN A 17 24.22 2.80 -14.25
N LEU A 18 23.31 1.99 -14.79
CA LEU A 18 22.46 2.36 -15.92
C LEU A 18 21.50 3.50 -15.57
N LEU A 19 20.99 3.52 -14.32
CA LEU A 19 20.21 4.65 -13.79
C LEU A 19 21.06 5.92 -13.67
N GLN A 20 22.34 5.80 -13.29
CA GLN A 20 23.29 6.93 -13.29
C GLN A 20 23.54 7.47 -14.70
N THR A 21 23.63 6.60 -15.71
CA THR A 21 23.85 7.01 -17.10
C THR A 21 22.59 7.55 -17.78
N ALA A 22 21.40 7.15 -17.33
CA ALA A 22 20.12 7.56 -17.90
C ALA A 22 19.70 9.02 -17.55
N SER A 23 20.60 9.82 -16.96
CA SER A 23 20.32 11.20 -16.49
C SER A 23 19.14 11.28 -15.52
N ILE A 24 18.81 10.19 -14.82
CA ILE A 24 18.03 10.27 -13.60
C ILE A 24 18.96 10.93 -12.59
N PRO A 25 18.64 12.09 -12.01
CA PRO A 25 19.49 12.71 -11.01
C PRO A 25 19.63 11.72 -9.84
N VAL A 26 20.78 11.06 -9.76
CA VAL A 26 21.14 10.06 -8.74
C VAL A 26 21.11 10.65 -7.32
N GLN A 27 20.94 11.97 -7.23
CA GLN A 27 20.69 12.68 -5.99
C GLN A 27 19.32 12.37 -5.37
N GLU A 28 18.34 11.96 -6.19
CA GLU A 28 17.02 11.57 -5.72
C GLU A 28 17.04 10.11 -5.25
N ASN A 29 16.63 9.89 -4.00
CA ASN A 29 16.59 8.57 -3.41
C ASN A 29 15.60 7.70 -4.20
N ILE A 30 16.05 6.57 -4.75
CA ILE A 30 15.22 5.65 -5.56
C ILE A 30 13.89 5.32 -4.88
N LEU A 31 13.86 5.24 -3.54
CA LEU A 31 12.65 5.00 -2.77
C LEU A 31 11.62 6.12 -2.95
N LEU A 32 12.05 7.38 -3.00
CA LEU A 32 11.17 8.54 -3.20
C LEU A 32 10.69 8.62 -4.65
N CYS A 33 11.52 8.23 -5.63
CA CYS A 33 11.07 8.08 -7.01
C CYS A 33 9.97 7.00 -7.12
N LEU A 34 10.09 5.90 -6.37
CA LEU A 34 9.05 4.87 -6.31
C LEU A 34 7.76 5.38 -5.67
N VAL A 35 7.85 6.25 -4.65
CA VAL A 35 6.67 6.92 -4.08
C VAL A 35 5.96 7.72 -5.17
N ASP A 36 6.68 8.54 -5.94
CA ASP A 36 6.09 9.36 -7.01
C ASP A 36 5.40 8.50 -8.08
N ILE A 37 6.05 7.41 -8.50
CA ILE A 37 5.46 6.45 -9.46
C ILE A 37 4.19 5.81 -8.89
N TRP A 38 4.19 5.39 -7.63
CA TRP A 38 3.04 4.74 -7.02
C TRP A 38 1.88 5.69 -6.76
N VAL A 39 2.16 6.93 -6.37
CA VAL A 39 1.14 7.99 -6.22
C VAL A 39 0.46 8.26 -7.57
N ASP A 40 1.22 8.36 -8.66
CA ASP A 40 0.66 8.57 -10.01
C ASP A 40 -0.17 7.38 -10.52
N LYS A 41 0.23 6.15 -10.18
CA LYS A 41 -0.42 4.93 -10.70
C LYS A 41 -1.58 4.40 -9.87
N VAL A 42 -1.72 4.81 -8.61
CA VAL A 42 -2.63 4.11 -7.67
C VAL A 42 -4.08 4.13 -8.14
N ASP A 43 -4.54 5.19 -8.80
CA ASP A 43 -5.93 5.28 -9.25
C ASP A 43 -6.24 4.35 -10.43
N ASN A 44 -5.21 3.93 -11.18
CA ASN A 44 -5.31 3.15 -12.41
C ASN A 44 -5.08 1.63 -12.21
N VAL A 45 -4.98 1.17 -10.97
CA VAL A 45 -4.76 -0.24 -10.66
C VAL A 45 -5.97 -0.86 -9.95
N SER A 46 -6.03 -2.19 -9.94
CA SER A 46 -7.12 -2.93 -9.25
C SER A 46 -7.12 -2.68 -7.73
N SER A 47 -8.27 -2.86 -7.08
CA SER A 47 -8.45 -2.65 -5.64
C SER A 47 -7.41 -3.40 -4.77
N ILE A 48 -7.08 -4.64 -5.13
CA ILE A 48 -6.03 -5.43 -4.47
C ILE A 48 -4.62 -4.81 -4.62
N GLN A 49 -4.33 -4.23 -5.79
CA GLN A 49 -3.08 -3.52 -6.02
C GLN A 49 -3.05 -2.18 -5.30
N LYS A 50 -4.17 -1.45 -5.24
CA LYS A 50 -4.30 -0.22 -4.43
C LYS A 50 -3.96 -0.50 -2.96
N LYS A 51 -4.51 -1.58 -2.39
CA LYS A 51 -4.17 -2.03 -1.03
C LYS A 51 -2.68 -2.35 -0.89
N THR A 52 -2.10 -3.05 -1.87
CA THR A 52 -0.67 -3.41 -1.85
C THR A 52 0.23 -2.17 -1.92
N ILE A 53 -0.11 -1.21 -2.77
CA ILE A 53 0.56 0.09 -2.88
C ILE A 53 0.47 0.85 -1.55
N GLY A 54 -0.73 0.95 -0.97
CA GLY A 54 -0.92 1.59 0.34
C GLY A 54 -0.06 0.95 1.44
N LEU A 55 0.03 -0.39 1.47
CA LEU A 55 0.90 -1.10 2.42
C LEU A 55 2.39 -0.82 2.19
N ALA A 56 2.83 -0.77 0.92
CA ALA A 56 4.22 -0.44 0.60
C ALA A 56 4.56 0.99 1.01
N LEU A 57 3.68 1.95 0.69
CA LEU A 57 3.83 3.36 1.05
C LEU A 57 3.82 3.56 2.58
N SER A 58 2.97 2.82 3.32
CA SER A 58 2.97 2.89 4.78
C SER A 58 4.30 2.40 5.37
N ILE A 59 4.90 1.36 4.81
CA ILE A 59 6.21 0.86 5.25
C ILE A 59 7.31 1.89 4.97
N ILE A 60 7.25 2.59 3.83
CA ILE A 60 8.22 3.63 3.48
C ILE A 60 8.30 4.73 4.54
N LEU A 61 7.18 5.06 5.21
CA LEU A 61 7.17 6.02 6.34
C LEU A 61 8.15 5.67 7.46
N THR A 62 8.46 4.39 7.62
CA THR A 62 9.40 3.90 8.66
C THR A 62 10.87 3.97 8.24
N SER A 63 11.16 4.49 7.05
CA SER A 63 12.54 4.70 6.61
C SER A 63 13.19 5.82 7.41
N ARG A 64 14.46 5.65 7.77
CA ARG A 64 15.27 6.66 8.48
C ARG A 64 15.75 7.80 7.57
N LEU A 65 15.02 8.05 6.49
CA LEU A 65 15.34 9.08 5.51
C LEU A 65 14.46 10.31 5.79
N PRO A 66 15.03 11.47 6.17
CA PRO A 66 14.23 12.65 6.51
C PRO A 66 13.34 13.13 5.36
N GLN A 67 13.80 12.95 4.12
CA GLN A 67 13.08 13.32 2.88
C GLN A 67 11.74 12.59 2.70
N VAL A 68 11.50 11.51 3.45
CA VAL A 68 10.18 10.84 3.46
C VAL A 68 9.10 11.78 4.01
N LEU A 69 9.46 12.71 4.90
CA LEU A 69 8.52 13.70 5.44
C LEU A 69 8.03 14.68 4.37
N ASP A 70 8.84 14.97 3.35
CA ASP A 70 8.44 15.81 2.21
C ASP A 70 7.34 15.16 1.36
N LYS A 71 7.21 13.83 1.45
CA LYS A 71 6.18 13.03 0.76
C LYS A 71 5.08 12.55 1.71
N LEU A 72 5.11 12.93 2.99
CA LEU A 72 4.20 12.44 4.04
C LEU A 72 2.74 12.66 3.65
N ASP A 73 2.37 13.89 3.26
CA ASP A 73 1.00 14.25 2.87
C ASP A 73 0.51 13.41 1.67
N GLN A 74 1.36 13.25 0.65
CA GLN A 74 1.02 12.45 -0.54
C GLN A 74 0.82 10.96 -0.19
N ILE A 75 1.73 10.40 0.60
CA ILE A 75 1.65 9.01 1.07
C ILE A 75 0.37 8.79 1.87
N LEU A 76 0.07 9.68 2.82
CA LEU A 76 -1.09 9.57 3.69
C LEU A 76 -2.40 9.83 2.94
N SER A 77 -2.41 10.73 1.96
CA SER A 77 -3.54 10.96 1.08
C SER A 77 -3.92 9.68 0.31
N VAL A 78 -2.93 9.00 -0.29
CA VAL A 78 -3.15 7.71 -0.96
C VAL A 78 -3.63 6.64 0.01
N CYS A 79 -3.00 6.51 1.18
CA CYS A 79 -3.44 5.53 2.18
C CYS A 79 -4.89 5.79 2.62
N THR A 80 -5.23 7.05 2.85
CA THR A 80 -6.57 7.50 3.27
C THR A 80 -7.60 7.22 2.20
N SER A 81 -7.33 7.53 0.93
CA SER A 81 -8.26 7.28 -0.18
C SER A 81 -8.51 5.78 -0.37
N VAL A 82 -7.48 4.94 -0.25
CA VAL A 82 -7.61 3.49 -0.35
C VAL A 82 -8.39 2.90 0.82
N ILE A 83 -8.22 3.44 2.04
CA ILE A 83 -8.98 3.01 3.22
C ILE A 83 -10.46 3.39 3.07
N LEU A 84 -10.75 4.65 2.71
CA LEU A 84 -12.13 5.13 2.62
C LEU A 84 -12.86 4.55 1.41
N GLY A 85 -12.20 4.43 0.26
CA GLY A 85 -12.75 3.84 -0.96
C GLY A 85 -12.98 2.33 -0.88
N ARG A 86 -12.38 1.64 0.10
CA ARG A 86 -12.64 0.20 0.33
C ARG A 86 -14.10 -0.09 0.73
N ASN A 87 -14.80 0.88 1.33
CA ASN A 87 -16.20 0.68 1.71
C ASN A 87 -17.14 0.62 0.50
N ASP A 88 -16.78 1.23 -0.63
CA ASP A 88 -17.64 1.30 -1.81
C ASP A 88 -17.52 0.03 -2.71
N ASP A 89 -16.37 -0.66 -2.67
CA ASP A 89 -16.10 -1.86 -3.48
C ASP A 89 -16.71 -3.15 -2.90
N LEU A 90 -17.12 -3.17 -1.63
CA LEU A 90 -17.71 -4.36 -1.00
C LEU A 90 -19.16 -4.62 -1.44
N THR A 91 -19.80 -3.65 -2.11
CA THR A 91 -21.18 -3.76 -2.60
C THR A 91 -21.31 -4.40 -3.98
N GLU A 92 -20.21 -4.59 -4.72
CA GLU A 92 -20.25 -5.01 -6.14
C GLU A 92 -19.79 -6.47 -6.39
N GLU A 93 -19.23 -7.17 -5.39
CA GLU A 93 -18.65 -8.53 -5.57
C GLU A 93 -19.45 -9.66 -4.87
N GLU A 94 -20.72 -9.43 -4.52
CA GLU A 94 -21.66 -10.50 -4.12
C GLU A 94 -22.88 -10.59 -5.07
N SER A 95 -22.65 -10.56 -6.38
CA SER A 95 -23.74 -10.75 -7.34
C SER A 95 -23.43 -11.75 -8.45
N SER A 96 -23.93 -12.97 -8.21
CA SER A 96 -24.44 -13.96 -9.15
C SER A 96 -23.47 -14.68 -10.11
N GLY A 97 -23.42 -15.99 -9.90
CA GLY A 97 -23.00 -17.00 -10.87
C GLY A 97 -23.47 -18.38 -10.44
N ASP A 98 -24.70 -18.47 -9.90
CA ASP A 98 -25.33 -19.74 -9.58
C ASP A 98 -25.86 -20.33 -10.90
N MET A 99 -25.14 -21.30 -11.46
CA MET A 99 -25.63 -22.12 -12.57
C MET A 99 -25.53 -23.57 -12.14
N SER A 100 -26.63 -24.06 -11.60
CA SER A 100 -26.92 -25.48 -11.49
C SER A 100 -26.90 -26.11 -12.89
N SER A 101 -26.05 -27.11 -13.09
CA SER A 101 -26.29 -28.16 -14.07
C SER A 101 -25.75 -29.49 -13.57
N SER A 102 -26.61 -30.48 -13.67
CA SER A 102 -26.61 -31.79 -13.02
C SER A 102 -25.66 -32.84 -13.62
N THR A 103 -25.29 -33.79 -12.74
CA THR A 103 -25.01 -35.24 -12.94
C THR A 103 -23.78 -35.72 -13.72
N SER A 104 -22.83 -36.32 -12.97
CA SER A 104 -22.39 -37.72 -13.15
C SER A 104 -21.63 -38.19 -11.89
N PRO A 105 -21.86 -39.41 -11.35
CA PRO A 105 -21.08 -39.94 -10.23
C PRO A 105 -19.84 -40.65 -10.81
N ASP A 106 -18.66 -40.09 -10.60
CA ASP A 106 -17.43 -40.85 -10.81
C ASP A 106 -16.46 -40.62 -9.65
N GLU A 107 -15.86 -41.73 -9.28
CA GLU A 107 -15.27 -42.05 -8.00
C GLU A 107 -13.84 -41.52 -7.95
N GLY A 108 -13.57 -40.53 -7.09
CA GLY A 108 -12.22 -40.01 -6.93
C GLY A 108 -12.18 -38.58 -6.40
N THR A 109 -12.29 -38.45 -5.07
CA THR A 109 -12.20 -37.17 -4.34
C THR A 109 -10.81 -36.54 -4.49
N ILE A 110 -10.58 -35.83 -5.59
CA ILE A 110 -9.47 -34.87 -5.72
C ILE A 110 -10.08 -33.49 -5.43
N PRO A 111 -9.62 -32.75 -4.41
CA PRO A 111 -10.09 -31.40 -4.16
C PRO A 111 -9.83 -30.55 -5.41
N SER A 112 -10.90 -30.08 -6.07
CA SER A 112 -10.84 -29.38 -7.35
C SER A 112 -9.77 -28.27 -7.30
N LYS A 113 -8.99 -28.11 -8.37
CA LYS A 113 -7.96 -27.06 -8.52
C LYS A 113 -8.45 -25.67 -8.11
N GLU A 114 -9.75 -25.44 -8.19
CA GLU A 114 -10.43 -24.21 -7.78
C GLU A 114 -10.48 -23.98 -6.25
N PHE A 115 -10.71 -25.02 -5.44
CA PHE A 115 -10.64 -24.93 -3.97
C PHE A 115 -9.22 -24.62 -3.49
N ARG A 116 -8.21 -25.19 -4.16
CA ARG A 116 -6.80 -24.86 -3.88
C ARG A 116 -6.47 -23.41 -4.23
N LYS A 117 -6.96 -22.89 -5.36
CA LYS A 117 -6.79 -21.46 -5.72
C LYS A 117 -7.47 -20.52 -4.71
N ARG A 118 -8.66 -20.86 -4.22
CA ARG A 118 -9.36 -20.09 -3.17
C ARG A 118 -8.61 -20.17 -1.83
N GLN A 119 -8.14 -21.35 -1.40
CA GLN A 119 -7.31 -21.50 -0.17
C GLN A 119 -5.96 -20.76 -0.24
N ILE A 120 -5.31 -20.72 -1.41
CA ILE A 120 -4.08 -19.95 -1.60
C ILE A 120 -4.38 -18.43 -1.55
N LYS A 121 -5.53 -17.98 -2.06
CA LYS A 121 -5.97 -16.58 -1.98
C LYS A 121 -6.23 -16.12 -0.54
N PHE A 122 -6.73 -17.01 0.32
CA PHE A 122 -6.86 -16.79 1.78
C PHE A 122 -5.53 -16.91 2.55
N SER A 123 -4.52 -17.54 1.95
CA SER A 123 -3.15 -17.63 2.49
C SER A 123 -2.29 -16.40 2.14
N ASP A 124 -2.80 -15.50 1.29
CA ASP A 124 -2.09 -14.28 0.94
C ASP A 124 -2.13 -13.31 2.14
N ARG A 125 -0.98 -13.13 2.81
CA ARG A 125 -0.85 -12.25 3.98
C ARG A 125 -1.35 -10.83 3.69
N ILE A 126 -1.31 -10.39 2.43
CA ILE A 126 -1.81 -9.07 2.01
C ILE A 126 -3.33 -8.97 2.19
N ASN A 127 -4.09 -10.06 1.99
CA ASN A 127 -5.54 -10.05 2.21
C ASN A 127 -5.89 -9.95 3.69
N GLN A 128 -5.09 -10.60 4.56
CA GLN A 128 -5.29 -10.59 6.01
C GLN A 128 -4.81 -9.30 6.67
N LEU A 129 -3.77 -8.64 6.12
CA LEU A 129 -3.26 -7.40 6.69
C LEU A 129 -4.27 -6.26 6.52
N SER A 130 -4.58 -5.57 7.61
CA SER A 130 -5.34 -4.33 7.56
C SER A 130 -4.42 -3.19 7.14
N LEU A 131 -4.82 -2.43 6.11
CA LEU A 131 -4.09 -1.22 5.73
C LEU A 131 -4.20 -0.15 6.84
N GLU A 132 -5.38 -0.03 7.47
CA GLU A 132 -5.61 0.88 8.60
C GLU A 132 -4.62 0.64 9.73
N ASP A 133 -4.47 -0.62 10.16
CA ASP A 133 -3.58 -0.98 11.27
C ASP A 133 -2.12 -0.77 10.92
N SER A 134 -1.74 -1.12 9.69
CA SER A 134 -0.37 -0.92 9.19
C SER A 134 0.00 0.56 9.12
N VAL A 135 -0.90 1.44 8.64
CA VAL A 135 -0.65 2.88 8.58
C VAL A 135 -0.54 3.45 9.99
N ARG A 136 -1.40 3.04 10.93
CA ARG A 136 -1.35 3.48 12.33
C ARG A 136 -0.03 3.10 13.00
N GLU A 137 0.39 1.84 12.88
CA GLU A 137 1.63 1.34 13.47
C GLU A 137 2.86 2.03 12.83
N ASN A 138 2.87 2.18 11.51
CA ASN A 138 3.98 2.79 10.80
C ASN A 138 4.07 4.30 11.02
N LEU A 139 2.95 4.99 11.21
CA LEU A 139 2.94 6.40 11.64
C LEU A 139 3.54 6.56 13.03
N GLN A 140 3.20 5.68 13.98
CA GLN A 140 3.80 5.71 15.31
C GLN A 140 5.31 5.48 15.27
N LYS A 141 5.77 4.56 14.42
CA LYS A 141 7.21 4.34 14.17
C LYS A 141 7.85 5.56 13.51
N CYS A 142 7.20 6.16 12.52
CA CYS A 142 7.67 7.37 11.82
C CYS A 142 7.86 8.53 12.81
N ALA A 143 6.88 8.77 13.68
CA ALA A 143 6.96 9.74 14.76
C ALA A 143 8.13 9.45 15.70
N SER A 144 8.35 8.17 16.06
CA SER A 144 9.47 7.76 16.92
C SER A 144 10.84 7.93 16.26
N ILE A 145 10.93 7.87 14.93
CA ILE A 145 12.17 8.00 14.17
C ILE A 145 12.53 9.48 13.97
N HIS A 146 11.55 10.31 13.60
CA HIS A 146 11.79 11.69 13.15
C HIS A 146 11.41 12.76 14.18
N GLY A 147 10.71 12.39 15.26
CA GLY A 147 10.41 13.28 16.40
C GLY A 147 9.71 14.57 15.98
N GLU A 148 10.24 15.72 16.42
CA GLU A 148 9.65 17.04 16.16
C GLU A 148 9.52 17.36 14.66
N SER A 149 10.37 16.80 13.79
CA SER A 149 10.25 17.00 12.34
C SER A 149 8.98 16.35 11.79
N PHE A 150 8.58 15.21 12.35
CA PHE A 150 7.31 14.57 12.01
C PHE A 150 6.12 15.40 12.50
N ASP A 151 6.18 15.93 13.72
CA ASP A 151 5.09 16.77 14.26
C ASP A 151 4.90 18.05 13.43
N ALA A 152 6.00 18.67 12.97
CA ALA A 152 5.98 19.81 12.08
C ALA A 152 5.37 19.45 10.71
N ALA A 153 5.74 18.30 10.13
CA ALA A 153 5.20 17.82 8.86
C ALA A 153 3.71 17.46 8.96
N MET A 154 3.26 16.83 10.05
CA MET A 154 1.85 16.54 10.28
C MET A 154 1.04 17.83 10.50
N SER A 155 1.62 18.84 11.15
CA SER A 155 0.96 20.12 11.41
C SER A 155 0.86 21.01 10.17
N SER A 156 1.69 20.79 9.15
CA SER A 156 1.65 21.52 7.88
C SER A 156 0.65 20.95 6.87
N MET A 157 0.14 19.74 7.11
CA MET A 157 -0.88 19.12 6.25
C MET A 157 -2.16 19.97 6.19
N HIS A 158 -2.84 19.90 5.04
CA HIS A 158 -4.10 20.61 4.87
C HIS A 158 -5.17 20.09 5.87
N PRO A 159 -5.93 20.97 6.56
CA PRO A 159 -6.86 20.55 7.62
C PRO A 159 -7.90 19.52 7.17
N SER A 160 -8.38 19.59 5.92
CA SER A 160 -9.33 18.59 5.41
C SER A 160 -8.70 17.22 5.19
N ALA A 161 -7.46 17.15 4.71
CA ALA A 161 -6.73 15.90 4.51
C ALA A 161 -6.43 15.25 5.86
N PHE A 162 -6.05 16.07 6.86
CA PHE A 162 -5.85 15.62 8.23
C PHE A 162 -7.13 15.04 8.85
N ALA A 163 -8.28 15.71 8.69
CA ALA A 163 -9.56 15.21 9.20
C ALA A 163 -9.98 13.88 8.52
N GLN A 164 -9.74 13.74 7.21
CA GLN A 164 -9.98 12.49 6.49
C GLN A 164 -9.06 11.37 6.97
N LEU A 165 -7.79 11.68 7.26
CA LEU A 165 -6.84 10.73 7.83
C LEU A 165 -7.30 10.24 9.21
N GLU A 166 -7.73 11.14 10.09
CA GLU A 166 -8.29 10.79 11.41
C GLU A 166 -9.53 9.89 11.27
N GLN A 167 -10.43 10.22 10.34
CA GLN A 167 -11.60 9.42 10.04
C GLN A 167 -11.22 8.02 9.53
N ALA A 168 -10.29 7.94 8.57
CA ALA A 168 -9.85 6.68 7.97
C ALA A 168 -9.16 5.78 9.00
N LEU A 169 -8.33 6.34 9.87
CA LEU A 169 -7.57 5.60 10.87
C LEU A 169 -8.35 5.35 12.16
N LYS A 170 -9.51 5.99 12.34
CA LYS A 170 -10.33 5.93 13.57
C LYS A 170 -9.52 6.32 14.81
N ILE A 171 -8.71 7.37 14.68
CA ILE A 171 -7.86 7.91 15.75
C ILE A 171 -8.00 9.42 15.84
N THR A 172 -7.63 9.97 17.00
CA THR A 172 -7.48 11.42 17.21
C THR A 172 -6.03 11.71 17.52
N PHE A 173 -5.41 12.58 16.73
CA PHE A 173 -4.02 13.00 16.94
C PHE A 173 -3.98 14.18 17.91
N ASN A 174 -3.18 14.08 18.97
CA ASN A 174 -2.87 15.20 19.86
C ASN A 174 -1.51 15.79 19.49
N LEU A 175 -1.44 16.49 18.36
CA LEU A 175 -0.24 17.25 17.99
C LEU A 175 -0.13 18.45 18.94
N SER A 176 0.94 18.50 19.73
CA SER A 176 1.21 19.66 20.60
C SER A 176 1.49 20.88 19.71
N ARG A 177 0.51 21.79 19.59
CA ARG A 177 0.74 23.12 19.03
C ARG A 177 1.74 23.84 19.95
N ARG A 178 2.99 23.95 19.51
CA ARG A 178 3.96 24.92 20.03
C ARG A 178 4.13 26.04 19.02
#